data_AF-A0A1M5VAJ7-F1
#
_entry.id   AF-A0A1M5VAJ7-F1
#
_cell.length_a   1.000
_cell.length_b   1.000
_cell.length_c   1.000
_cell.angle_alpha   90.00
_cell.angle_beta   90.00
_cell.angle_gamma   90.00
#
_symmetry.space_group_name_H-M   'P 1'
#
loop_
_entity.id
_entity.type
_entity.pdbx_description
1 polymer ?
#
loop_
_entity_poly.entity_id
_entity_poly.type
_entity_poly.pdbx_seq_one_letter_code
_entity_poly.pdbx_strand_id
1 'polypeptide(L)'
;MPVTVKTFATWGEAAAALSSERDARYLGGGTLVMRALNEGDVSVATVVRATDRALTHLDVTGSRITLGAGVTFARILSERELGFLHPVAGSIGGPAVRNMGTVGGNLFAPAPFGDFTVALLALDATVALQGGYGARDTPIEEFLAGRGRMPAGLVLSVSFQRPSSAEAFRYRKIARIKPKGGSVVTLAAHVASSGGRAIGVRIALGAMAATAVRAKGAERALEGRALDAANIDAAVAAVTEGTSPSDDSLASAWYRREVVGVHLRRLLNGQP
;
A
#
# COMPACT_ATOMS: atom_id res chain seq x y z
N MET A 1 -28.68 -13.03 1.44
CA MET A 1 -28.37 -13.92 0.30
C MET A 1 -27.30 -14.90 0.76
N PRO A 2 -27.41 -16.21 0.47
CA PRO A 2 -26.34 -17.15 0.82
C PRO A 2 -25.06 -16.80 0.06
N VAL A 3 -23.91 -16.88 0.73
CA VAL A 3 -22.58 -16.70 0.13
C VAL A 3 -21.89 -18.05 0.12
N THR A 4 -21.42 -18.48 -1.04
CA THR A 4 -20.66 -19.73 -1.17
C THR A 4 -19.22 -19.49 -0.71
N VAL A 5 -18.68 -20.38 0.12
CA VAL A 5 -17.27 -20.32 0.53
C VAL A 5 -16.51 -21.50 -0.06
N LYS A 6 -15.49 -21.23 -0.85
CA LYS A 6 -14.58 -22.22 -1.45
C LYS A 6 -13.20 -22.09 -0.81
N THR A 7 -12.72 -23.19 -0.23
CA THR A 7 -11.40 -23.24 0.40
C THR A 7 -10.53 -24.25 -0.34
N PHE A 8 -9.35 -23.81 -0.74
CA PHE A 8 -8.39 -24.63 -1.48
C PHE A 8 -7.10 -24.82 -0.68
N ALA A 9 -6.40 -25.92 -0.93
CA ALA A 9 -5.13 -26.21 -0.27
C ALA A 9 -3.99 -25.37 -0.86
N THR A 10 -4.04 -25.11 -2.18
CA THR A 10 -2.99 -24.39 -2.90
C THR A 10 -3.45 -23.02 -3.39
N TRP A 11 -2.52 -22.08 -3.55
CA TRP A 11 -2.84 -20.79 -4.19
C TRP A 11 -3.24 -20.95 -5.67
N GLY A 12 -2.76 -22.01 -6.34
CA GLY A 12 -3.04 -22.26 -7.76
C GLY A 12 -4.51 -22.60 -8.01
N GLU A 13 -5.07 -23.51 -7.22
CA GLU A 13 -6.50 -23.86 -7.28
C GLU A 13 -7.37 -22.65 -6.91
N ALA A 14 -6.99 -21.89 -5.88
CA ALA A 14 -7.71 -20.68 -5.51
C ALA A 14 -7.68 -19.62 -6.62
N ALA A 15 -6.54 -19.43 -7.28
CA ALA A 15 -6.42 -18.52 -8.41
C ALA A 15 -7.31 -18.96 -9.58
N ALA A 16 -7.31 -20.25 -9.92
CA ALA A 16 -8.17 -20.80 -10.97
C ALA A 16 -9.65 -20.57 -10.67
N ALA A 17 -10.09 -20.82 -9.44
CA ALA A 17 -11.46 -20.57 -9.00
C ALA A 17 -11.84 -19.08 -9.04
N LEU A 18 -10.91 -18.19 -8.67
CA LEU A 18 -11.11 -16.73 -8.81
C LEU A 18 -11.28 -16.31 -10.27
N SER A 19 -10.49 -16.87 -11.17
CA SER A 19 -10.54 -16.51 -12.59
C SER A 19 -11.78 -17.05 -13.30
N SER A 20 -12.39 -18.13 -12.80
CA SER A 20 -13.59 -18.74 -13.41
C SER A 20 -14.91 -18.06 -13.02
N GLU A 21 -14.94 -17.26 -11.96
CA GLU A 21 -16.17 -16.69 -11.38
C GLU A 21 -16.07 -15.16 -11.23
N ARG A 22 -16.89 -14.41 -11.99
CA ARG A 22 -16.82 -12.93 -11.96
C ARG A 22 -17.26 -12.30 -10.63
N ASP A 23 -18.13 -12.99 -9.91
CA ASP A 23 -18.66 -12.64 -8.59
C ASP A 23 -17.87 -13.27 -7.43
N ALA A 24 -16.75 -13.94 -7.74
CA ALA A 24 -15.82 -14.40 -6.73
C ALA A 24 -14.95 -13.27 -6.19
N ARG A 25 -14.71 -13.28 -4.88
CA ARG A 25 -13.70 -12.43 -4.22
C ARG A 25 -12.78 -13.27 -3.35
N TYR A 26 -11.50 -12.93 -3.35
CA TYR A 26 -10.54 -13.59 -2.47
C TYR A 26 -10.71 -13.12 -1.02
N LEU A 27 -10.75 -14.06 -0.08
CA LEU A 27 -10.72 -13.82 1.35
C LEU A 27 -9.31 -14.08 1.89
N GLY A 28 -8.55 -12.99 1.99
CA GLY A 28 -7.34 -12.93 2.82
C GLY A 28 -7.73 -12.76 4.29
N GLY A 29 -7.58 -11.52 4.80
CA GLY A 29 -7.91 -11.18 6.18
C GLY A 29 -9.39 -10.97 6.50
N GLY A 30 -10.25 -10.78 5.49
CA GLY A 30 -11.68 -10.54 5.70
C GLY A 30 -12.07 -9.12 6.12
N THR A 31 -11.13 -8.26 6.51
CA THR A 31 -11.43 -6.93 7.10
C THR A 31 -12.12 -5.94 6.15
N LEU A 32 -12.18 -6.24 4.85
CA LEU A 32 -12.91 -5.46 3.85
C LEU A 32 -14.01 -6.28 3.19
N VAL A 33 -13.72 -7.49 2.69
CA VAL A 33 -14.72 -8.32 2.01
C VAL A 33 -15.87 -8.72 2.93
N MET A 34 -15.62 -9.05 4.20
CA MET A 34 -16.70 -9.37 5.13
C MET A 34 -17.54 -8.15 5.50
N ARG A 35 -16.92 -6.97 5.51
CA ARG A 35 -17.67 -5.71 5.68
C ARG A 35 -18.62 -5.50 4.50
N ALA A 36 -18.14 -5.64 3.26
CA ALA A 36 -18.97 -5.49 2.07
C ALA A 36 -20.17 -6.47 2.08
N LEU A 37 -19.91 -7.73 2.42
CA LEU A 37 -20.96 -8.74 2.58
C LEU A 37 -21.98 -8.37 3.67
N ASN A 38 -21.51 -7.91 4.84
CA ASN A 38 -22.38 -7.51 5.95
C ASN A 38 -23.18 -6.22 5.64
N GLU A 39 -22.65 -5.34 4.79
CA GLU A 39 -23.33 -4.15 4.27
C GLU A 39 -24.29 -4.49 3.11
N GLY A 40 -24.37 -5.76 2.69
CA GLY A 40 -25.34 -6.24 1.70
C GLY A 40 -24.86 -6.15 0.25
N ASP A 41 -23.56 -6.10 -0.01
CA ASP A 41 -23.02 -6.11 -1.38
C ASP A 41 -23.35 -7.43 -2.10
N VAL A 42 -24.34 -7.37 -2.98
CA VAL A 42 -24.82 -8.51 -3.77
C VAL A 42 -23.89 -8.88 -4.93
N SER A 43 -22.84 -8.08 -5.21
CA SER A 43 -21.86 -8.41 -6.26
C SER A 43 -20.89 -9.51 -5.86
N VAL A 44 -20.93 -9.97 -4.60
CA VAL A 44 -20.08 -11.03 -4.05
C VAL A 44 -20.93 -12.24 -3.69
N ALA A 45 -21.01 -13.22 -4.59
CA ALA A 45 -21.74 -14.47 -4.36
C ALA A 45 -20.82 -15.61 -3.90
N THR A 46 -19.55 -15.56 -4.30
CA THR A 46 -18.54 -16.56 -3.92
C THR A 46 -17.37 -15.89 -3.21
N VAL A 47 -16.95 -16.50 -2.11
CA VAL A 47 -15.70 -16.19 -1.41
C VAL A 47 -14.73 -17.34 -1.61
N VAL A 48 -13.55 -17.03 -2.15
CA VAL A 48 -12.48 -18.01 -2.35
C VAL A 48 -11.35 -17.74 -1.37
N ARG A 49 -10.79 -18.77 -0.75
CA ARG A 49 -9.58 -18.66 0.08
C ARG A 49 -8.64 -19.83 -0.15
N ALA A 50 -7.36 -19.64 0.19
CA ALA A 50 -6.37 -20.70 0.23
C ALA A 50 -5.81 -20.85 1.66
N THR A 51 -5.36 -22.06 2.01
CA THR A 51 -4.61 -22.34 3.25
C THR A 51 -3.11 -22.50 3.02
N ASP A 52 -2.65 -22.27 1.79
CA ASP A 52 -1.26 -22.38 1.37
C ASP A 52 -0.32 -21.48 2.21
N ARG A 53 0.67 -22.10 2.85
CA ARG A 53 1.63 -21.42 3.72
C ARG A 53 2.53 -20.46 2.96
N ALA A 54 2.73 -20.66 1.65
CA ALA A 54 3.53 -19.76 0.81
C ALA A 54 2.99 -18.33 0.83
N LEU A 55 1.66 -18.16 0.92
CA LEU A 55 1.03 -16.83 1.00
C LEU A 55 1.35 -16.10 2.32
N THR A 56 1.72 -16.83 3.37
CA THR A 56 2.10 -16.27 4.68
C THR A 56 3.61 -16.23 4.90
N HIS A 57 4.40 -16.61 3.88
CA HIS A 57 5.85 -16.59 3.96
C HIS A 57 6.38 -15.15 4.08
N LEU A 58 7.45 -15.00 4.85
CA LEU A 58 8.10 -13.72 5.09
C LEU A 58 9.61 -13.91 5.02
N ASP A 59 10.26 -13.30 4.03
CA ASP A 59 11.72 -13.28 3.91
C ASP A 59 12.23 -11.85 4.07
N VAL A 60 13.05 -11.65 5.10
CA VAL A 60 13.57 -10.34 5.49
C VAL A 60 15.09 -10.35 5.63
N THR A 61 15.77 -11.48 5.39
CA THR A 61 17.19 -11.62 5.75
C THR A 61 18.15 -10.96 4.74
N GLY A 62 17.70 -10.77 3.49
CA GLY A 62 18.50 -10.22 2.41
C GLY A 62 18.30 -8.73 2.13
N SER A 63 18.97 -8.28 1.06
CA SER A 63 18.75 -6.95 0.46
C SER A 63 17.37 -6.81 -0.16
N ARG A 64 16.81 -7.90 -0.70
CA ARG A 64 15.43 -7.96 -1.17
C ARG A 64 14.55 -8.54 -0.07
N ILE A 65 13.57 -7.76 0.38
CA ILE A 65 12.52 -8.20 1.31
C ILE A 65 11.35 -8.74 0.49
N THR A 66 10.78 -9.88 0.90
CA THR A 66 9.59 -10.46 0.28
C THR A 66 8.52 -10.75 1.35
N LEU A 67 7.37 -10.12 1.19
CA LEU A 67 6.19 -10.28 2.04
C LEU A 67 5.14 -11.10 1.28
N GLY A 68 4.76 -12.26 1.79
CA GLY A 68 3.62 -13.01 1.27
C GLY A 68 2.32 -12.19 1.37
N ALA A 69 1.41 -12.36 0.41
CA ALA A 69 0.17 -11.58 0.34
C ALA A 69 -0.77 -11.79 1.54
N GLY A 70 -0.65 -12.93 2.22
CA GLY A 70 -1.33 -13.30 3.45
C GLY A 70 -0.62 -12.87 4.73
N VAL A 71 0.59 -12.28 4.66
CA VAL A 71 1.27 -11.73 5.85
C VAL A 71 0.41 -10.63 6.47
N THR A 72 0.15 -10.74 7.77
CA THR A 72 -0.68 -9.79 8.51
C THR A 72 0.13 -8.60 9.02
N PHE A 73 -0.54 -7.48 9.28
CA PHE A 73 0.13 -6.32 9.89
C PHE A 73 0.66 -6.61 11.30
N ALA A 74 0.00 -7.49 12.05
CA ALA A 74 0.53 -7.97 13.33
C ALA A 74 1.85 -8.74 13.16
N ARG A 75 1.97 -9.56 12.11
CA ARG A 75 3.23 -10.26 11.80
C ARG A 75 4.35 -9.31 11.38
N ILE A 76 4.02 -8.25 10.64
CA ILE A 76 4.99 -7.19 10.30
C ILE A 76 5.49 -6.49 11.58
N LEU A 77 4.57 -6.15 12.50
CA LEU A 77 4.91 -5.50 13.78
C LEU A 77 5.74 -6.39 14.71
N SER A 78 5.63 -7.71 14.60
CA SER A 78 6.46 -8.64 15.39
C SER A 78 7.85 -8.86 14.79
N GLU A 79 8.11 -8.43 13.56
CA GLU A 79 9.38 -8.64 12.87
C GLU A 79 10.29 -7.42 13.06
N ARG A 80 11.40 -7.61 13.78
CA ARG A 80 12.35 -6.53 14.12
C ARG A 80 13.03 -5.97 12.86
N GLU A 81 13.32 -6.84 11.89
CA GLU A 81 13.95 -6.45 10.62
C GLU A 81 13.07 -5.50 9.78
N LEU A 82 11.76 -5.45 10.07
CA LEU A 82 10.80 -4.56 9.42
C LEU A 82 10.47 -3.32 10.26
N GLY A 83 11.32 -2.95 11.22
CA GLY A 83 11.09 -1.79 12.10
C GLY A 83 10.71 -0.50 11.38
N PHE A 84 11.28 -0.25 10.20
CA PHE A 84 10.94 0.92 9.36
C PHE A 84 9.50 0.91 8.82
N LEU A 85 8.84 -0.26 8.75
CA LEU A 85 7.43 -0.40 8.37
C LEU A 85 6.47 -0.40 9.57
N HIS A 86 6.97 -0.47 10.81
CA HIS A 86 6.13 -0.49 12.01
C HIS A 86 5.23 0.75 12.12
N PRO A 87 5.69 1.99 11.82
CA PRO A 87 4.80 3.16 11.81
C PRO A 87 3.64 3.03 10.83
N VAL A 88 3.88 2.38 9.68
CA VAL A 88 2.87 2.14 8.65
C VAL A 88 1.87 1.10 9.15
N ALA A 89 2.34 -0.09 9.51
CA ALA A 89 1.51 -1.21 9.97
C ALA A 89 0.72 -0.84 11.24
N GLY A 90 1.33 -0.12 12.18
CA GLY A 90 0.71 0.33 13.42
C GLY A 90 -0.44 1.33 13.25
N SER A 91 -0.42 2.09 12.15
CA SER A 91 -1.48 3.07 11.80
C SER A 91 -2.74 2.46 11.17
N ILE A 92 -2.72 1.15 10.90
CA ILE A 92 -3.83 0.44 10.27
C ILE A 92 -4.76 -0.08 11.36
N GLY A 93 -5.95 0.52 11.46
CA GLY A 93 -7.01 0.06 12.35
C GLY A 93 -6.60 -0.14 13.81
N GLY A 94 -7.37 -0.95 14.54
CA GLY A 94 -7.00 -1.44 15.87
C GLY A 94 -6.30 -2.80 15.82
N PRO A 95 -5.85 -3.35 16.96
CA PRO A 95 -5.20 -4.66 17.03
C PRO A 95 -5.98 -5.79 16.33
N ALA A 96 -7.30 -5.84 16.50
CA ALA A 96 -8.15 -6.84 15.83
C ALA A 96 -8.08 -6.75 14.29
N VAL A 97 -8.06 -5.52 13.74
CA VAL A 97 -7.88 -5.31 12.30
C VAL A 97 -6.48 -5.72 11.86
N ARG A 98 -5.43 -5.45 12.65
CA ARG A 98 -4.05 -5.82 12.29
C ARG A 98 -3.74 -7.30 12.37
N ASN A 99 -4.41 -8.02 13.28
CA ASN A 99 -4.29 -9.46 13.40
C ASN A 99 -4.86 -10.20 12.18
N MET A 100 -5.79 -9.57 11.47
CA MET A 100 -6.48 -10.17 10.33
C MET A 100 -6.05 -9.56 9.00
N GLY A 101 -5.95 -8.24 8.90
CA GLY A 101 -5.63 -7.50 7.68
C GLY A 101 -4.25 -7.87 7.15
N THR A 102 -4.19 -8.14 5.84
CA THR A 102 -2.99 -8.64 5.16
C THR A 102 -2.41 -7.63 4.18
N VAL A 103 -1.13 -7.81 3.85
CA VAL A 103 -0.40 -7.03 2.83
C VAL A 103 -1.14 -7.04 1.50
N GLY A 104 -1.48 -8.22 0.98
CA GLY A 104 -2.15 -8.38 -0.30
C GLY A 104 -3.56 -7.77 -0.30
N GLY A 105 -4.31 -7.92 0.78
CA GLY A 105 -5.63 -7.30 0.92
C GLY A 105 -5.57 -5.77 0.89
N ASN A 106 -4.49 -5.17 1.42
CA ASN A 106 -4.33 -3.71 1.43
C ASN A 106 -4.12 -3.10 0.04
N LEU A 107 -3.55 -3.87 -0.89
CA LEU A 107 -3.37 -3.45 -2.28
C LEU A 107 -4.70 -3.14 -3.00
N PHE A 108 -5.79 -3.75 -2.53
CA PHE A 108 -7.14 -3.56 -3.06
C PHE A 108 -8.01 -2.64 -2.19
N ALA A 109 -7.47 -2.10 -1.09
CA ALA A 109 -8.24 -1.27 -0.19
C ALA A 109 -8.61 0.07 -0.87
N PRO A 110 -9.90 0.47 -0.87
CA PRO A 110 -10.32 1.75 -1.42
C PRO A 110 -9.89 2.91 -0.50
N ALA A 111 -9.82 4.12 -1.03
CA ALA A 111 -9.73 5.31 -0.20
C ALA A 111 -10.91 5.35 0.79
N PRO A 112 -10.71 5.79 2.05
CA PRO A 112 -9.51 6.39 2.63
C PRO A 112 -8.58 5.38 3.34
N PHE A 113 -8.58 4.11 2.92
CA PHE A 113 -7.70 3.05 3.42
C PHE A 113 -6.49 2.85 2.48
N GLY A 114 -5.79 1.71 2.60
CA GLY A 114 -4.67 1.38 1.70
C GLY A 114 -3.33 2.01 2.08
N ASP A 115 -3.16 2.41 3.34
CA ASP A 115 -1.96 3.09 3.82
C ASP A 115 -0.65 2.30 3.62
N PHE A 116 -0.71 0.96 3.71
CA PHE A 116 0.45 0.10 3.48
C PHE A 116 0.86 0.10 2.01
N THR A 117 -0.11 0.17 1.10
CA THR A 117 0.12 0.29 -0.34
C THR A 117 0.89 1.57 -0.69
N VAL A 118 0.66 2.67 0.05
CA VAL A 118 1.43 3.92 -0.13
C VAL A 118 2.90 3.71 0.23
N ALA A 119 3.19 3.00 1.32
CA ALA A 119 4.56 2.66 1.71
C ALA A 119 5.22 1.75 0.65
N LEU A 120 4.53 0.72 0.18
CA LEU A 120 5.03 -0.18 -0.85
C LEU A 120 5.31 0.56 -2.18
N LEU A 121 4.49 1.55 -2.53
CA LEU A 121 4.71 2.37 -3.72
C LEU A 121 5.95 3.26 -3.58
N ALA A 122 6.19 3.85 -2.41
CA ALA A 122 7.42 4.61 -2.15
C ALA A 122 8.68 3.72 -2.13
N LEU A 123 8.52 2.45 -1.77
CA LEU A 123 9.58 1.43 -1.78
C LEU A 123 9.79 0.78 -3.16
N ASP A 124 9.07 1.22 -4.19
CA ASP A 124 9.17 0.71 -5.56
C ASP A 124 8.90 -0.80 -5.66
N ALA A 125 7.90 -1.27 -4.91
CA ALA A 125 7.68 -2.69 -4.76
C ALA A 125 7.28 -3.37 -6.09
N THR A 126 7.58 -4.67 -6.17
CA THR A 126 7.13 -5.58 -7.22
C THR A 126 6.07 -6.52 -6.64
N VAL A 127 4.95 -6.65 -7.34
CA VAL A 127 3.81 -7.50 -6.97
C VAL A 127 3.87 -8.78 -7.81
N ALA A 128 3.99 -9.93 -7.16
CA ALA A 128 3.89 -11.23 -7.82
C ALA A 128 2.41 -11.64 -7.92
N LEU A 129 1.92 -11.78 -9.15
CA LEU A 129 0.53 -12.11 -9.46
C LEU A 129 0.46 -13.47 -10.15
N GLN A 130 -0.38 -14.35 -9.63
CA GLN A 130 -0.75 -15.56 -10.34
C GLN A 130 -1.76 -15.23 -11.44
N GLY A 131 -1.43 -15.57 -12.69
CA GLY A 131 -2.34 -15.51 -13.82
C GLY A 131 -2.06 -16.60 -14.85
N GLY A 132 -3.10 -17.16 -15.48
CA GLY A 132 -2.99 -18.13 -16.58
C GLY A 132 -1.91 -19.20 -16.38
N TYR A 133 -0.78 -19.04 -17.09
CA TYR A 133 0.34 -20.00 -17.16
C TYR A 133 1.41 -19.88 -16.05
N GLY A 134 1.29 -18.96 -15.09
CA GLY A 134 2.27 -18.83 -14.01
C GLY A 134 2.22 -17.52 -13.22
N ALA A 135 3.19 -17.33 -12.33
CA ALA A 135 3.35 -16.08 -11.60
C ALA A 135 4.09 -15.04 -12.47
N ARG A 136 3.59 -13.81 -12.49
CA ARG A 136 4.25 -12.66 -13.14
C ARG A 136 4.56 -11.59 -12.10
N ASP A 137 5.79 -11.11 -12.13
CA ASP A 137 6.24 -9.94 -11.38
C ASP A 137 5.83 -8.66 -12.13
N THR A 138 5.09 -7.78 -11.45
CA THR A 138 4.60 -6.51 -12.00
C THR A 138 4.99 -5.36 -11.06
N PRO A 139 5.59 -4.27 -11.55
CA PRO A 139 5.84 -3.08 -10.72
C PRO A 139 4.55 -2.59 -10.06
N ILE A 140 4.61 -2.19 -8.79
CA ILE A 140 3.41 -1.80 -8.03
C ILE A 140 2.68 -0.60 -8.67
N GLU A 141 3.42 0.33 -9.27
CA GLU A 141 2.81 1.47 -9.98
C GLU A 141 1.97 1.00 -11.18
N GLU A 142 2.48 0.06 -11.98
CA GLU A 142 1.75 -0.55 -13.10
C GLU A 142 0.56 -1.36 -12.59
N PHE A 143 0.76 -2.17 -11.55
CA PHE A 143 -0.32 -2.93 -10.92
C PHE A 143 -1.45 -2.01 -10.45
N LEU A 144 -1.15 -0.91 -9.75
CA LEU A 144 -2.17 0.00 -9.25
C LEU A 144 -2.91 0.71 -10.38
N ALA A 145 -2.22 1.13 -11.44
CA ALA A 145 -2.84 1.75 -12.62
C ALA A 145 -3.71 0.76 -13.42
N GLY A 146 -3.33 -0.51 -13.45
CA GLY A 146 -3.99 -1.57 -14.24
C GLY A 146 -5.06 -2.36 -13.50
N ARG A 147 -5.05 -2.43 -12.16
CA ARG A 147 -5.83 -3.44 -11.40
C ARG A 147 -7.33 -3.48 -11.66
N GLY A 148 -7.94 -2.36 -12.06
CA GLY A 148 -9.37 -2.32 -12.41
C GLY A 148 -9.70 -2.97 -13.76
N ARG A 149 -8.68 -3.20 -14.60
CA ARG A 149 -8.78 -3.79 -15.95
C ARG A 149 -8.08 -5.14 -16.06
N MET A 150 -7.27 -5.52 -15.08
CA MET A 150 -6.59 -6.81 -15.10
C MET A 150 -7.61 -7.95 -14.96
N PRO A 151 -7.38 -9.09 -15.62
CA PRO A 151 -8.11 -10.31 -15.35
C PRO A 151 -8.06 -10.66 -13.86
N ALA A 152 -9.09 -11.34 -13.36
CA ALA A 152 -9.08 -11.86 -12.00
C ALA A 152 -7.85 -12.76 -11.80
N GLY A 153 -7.02 -12.41 -10.83
CA GLY A 153 -5.77 -13.07 -10.49
C GLY A 153 -5.48 -12.92 -9.00
N LEU A 154 -4.61 -13.77 -8.48
CA LEU A 154 -4.28 -13.82 -7.05
C LEU A 154 -2.91 -13.21 -6.82
N VAL A 155 -2.83 -12.19 -5.96
CA VAL A 155 -1.53 -11.68 -5.48
C VAL A 155 -0.91 -12.73 -4.57
N LEU A 156 0.32 -13.14 -4.86
CA LEU A 156 1.06 -14.14 -4.10
C LEU A 156 1.98 -13.49 -3.06
N SER A 157 2.69 -12.44 -3.47
CA SER A 157 3.64 -11.72 -2.62
C SER A 157 3.92 -10.31 -3.14
N VAL A 158 4.53 -9.49 -2.30
CA VAL A 158 5.11 -8.20 -2.64
C VAL A 158 6.57 -8.19 -2.22
N SER A 159 7.45 -7.65 -3.04
CA SER A 159 8.88 -7.57 -2.73
C SER A 159 9.47 -6.21 -3.07
N PHE A 160 10.51 -5.79 -2.35
CA PHE A 160 11.17 -4.51 -2.56
C PHE A 160 12.60 -4.55 -2.02
N GLN A 161 13.42 -3.59 -2.43
CA GLN A 161 14.77 -3.44 -1.88
C GLN A 161 14.71 -2.82 -0.48
N ARG A 162 15.44 -3.40 0.45
CA ARG A 162 15.63 -2.88 1.80
C ARG A 162 16.21 -1.46 1.70
N PRO A 163 15.60 -0.46 2.37
CA PRO A 163 16.18 0.87 2.46
C PRO A 163 17.60 0.81 3.03
N SER A 164 18.50 1.63 2.50
CA SER A 164 19.92 1.66 2.94
C SER A 164 20.10 2.07 4.40
N SER A 165 19.11 2.77 4.97
CA SER A 165 19.04 3.10 6.38
C SER A 165 17.58 3.29 6.82
N ALA A 166 17.33 3.32 8.13
CA ALA A 166 16.00 3.61 8.66
C ALA A 166 15.50 5.01 8.29
N GLU A 167 16.41 5.98 8.09
CA GLU A 167 16.08 7.37 7.74
C GLU A 167 15.75 7.55 6.25
N ALA A 168 16.19 6.59 5.41
CA ALA A 168 15.93 6.60 3.98
C ALA A 168 14.45 6.32 3.66
N PHE A 169 13.70 5.66 4.56
CA PHE A 169 12.26 5.50 4.42
C PHE A 169 11.52 6.29 5.49
N ARG A 170 10.53 7.07 5.07
CA ARG A 170 9.75 7.94 5.95
C ARG A 170 8.27 7.77 5.67
N TYR A 171 7.45 7.83 6.70
CA TYR A 171 6.00 7.68 6.60
C TYR A 171 5.28 8.71 7.47
N ARG A 172 4.17 9.25 6.95
CA ARG A 172 3.30 10.14 7.70
C ARG A 172 1.84 9.95 7.28
N LYS A 173 0.96 9.81 8.27
CA LYS A 173 -0.49 9.74 8.07
C LYS A 173 -1.20 10.86 8.82
N ILE A 174 -2.13 11.50 8.12
CA ILE A 174 -3.00 12.53 8.67
C ILE A 174 -4.39 11.89 8.74
N ALA A 175 -4.94 11.85 9.95
CA ALA A 175 -6.27 11.31 10.20
C ALA A 175 -6.94 12.14 11.30
N ARG A 176 -8.27 12.23 11.26
CA ARG A 176 -9.06 12.91 12.31
C ARG A 176 -9.02 12.16 13.64
N ILE A 177 -9.01 10.82 13.58
CA ILE A 177 -8.93 9.94 14.74
C ILE A 177 -7.59 9.20 14.67
N LYS A 178 -6.71 9.42 15.65
CA LYS A 178 -5.39 8.78 15.70
C LYS A 178 -5.38 7.62 16.71
N PRO A 179 -4.60 6.55 16.48
CA PRO A 179 -3.84 6.26 15.25
C PRO A 179 -4.67 5.54 14.16
N LYS A 180 -5.93 5.18 14.45
CA LYS A 180 -6.69 4.15 13.73
C LYS A 180 -7.70 4.65 12.68
N GLY A 181 -7.91 5.95 12.55
CA GLY A 181 -8.88 6.53 11.62
C GLY A 181 -8.47 6.39 10.16
N GLY A 182 -9.45 6.55 9.25
CA GLY A 182 -9.18 6.67 7.82
C GLY A 182 -8.33 7.90 7.51
N SER A 183 -7.61 7.85 6.39
CA SER A 183 -6.61 8.83 6.02
C SER A 183 -7.21 10.04 5.30
N VAL A 184 -6.96 11.23 5.84
CA VAL A 184 -7.12 12.50 5.12
C VAL A 184 -6.02 12.63 4.06
N VAL A 185 -4.79 12.29 4.41
CA VAL A 185 -3.70 12.10 3.45
C VAL A 185 -2.66 11.18 4.07
N THR A 186 -2.05 10.37 3.24
CA THR A 186 -0.93 9.50 3.64
C THR A 186 0.24 9.80 2.73
N LEU A 187 1.42 9.94 3.30
CA LEU A 187 2.65 10.18 2.58
C LEU A 187 3.66 9.12 2.97
N ALA A 188 4.35 8.56 1.99
CA ALA A 188 5.55 7.77 2.21
C ALA A 188 6.65 8.27 1.28
N ALA A 189 7.88 8.31 1.76
CA ALA A 189 9.01 8.75 0.96
C ALA A 189 10.19 7.81 1.16
N HIS A 190 10.77 7.34 0.05
CA HIS A 190 12.12 6.81 0.02
C HIS A 190 13.06 7.91 -0.48
N VAL A 191 13.96 8.36 0.39
CA VAL A 191 14.92 9.43 0.13
C VAL A 191 16.27 9.02 0.71
N ALA A 192 17.04 8.26 -0.06
CA ALA A 192 18.42 7.93 0.30
C ALA A 192 19.34 9.12 0.00
N SER A 193 20.49 9.20 0.68
CA SER A 193 21.49 10.25 0.48
C SER A 193 22.83 9.65 0.06
N SER A 194 23.47 10.25 -0.94
CA SER A 194 24.84 9.96 -1.35
C SER A 194 25.58 11.27 -1.61
N GLY A 195 26.70 11.50 -0.93
CA GLY A 195 27.45 12.75 -1.04
C GLY A 195 26.63 14.00 -0.67
N GLY A 196 25.67 13.88 0.26
CA GLY A 196 24.79 14.97 0.65
C GLY A 196 23.65 15.28 -0.33
N ARG A 197 23.48 14.44 -1.37
CA ARG A 197 22.43 14.59 -2.39
C ARG A 197 21.44 13.45 -2.32
N ALA A 198 20.15 13.76 -2.48
CA ALA A 198 19.10 12.78 -2.52
C ALA A 198 19.20 11.92 -3.80
N ILE A 199 19.07 10.60 -3.65
CA ILE A 199 19.16 9.64 -4.76
C ILE A 199 18.00 8.64 -4.70
N GLY A 200 17.46 8.29 -5.87
CA GLY A 200 16.36 7.33 -5.98
C GLY A 200 15.12 7.80 -5.21
N VAL A 201 14.79 9.09 -5.34
CA VAL A 201 13.70 9.74 -4.63
C VAL A 201 12.37 9.19 -5.14
N ARG A 202 11.58 8.65 -4.21
CA ARG A 202 10.24 8.14 -4.46
C ARG A 202 9.32 8.68 -3.39
N ILE A 203 8.26 9.39 -3.78
CA ILE A 203 7.29 10.00 -2.88
C ILE A 203 5.92 9.50 -3.30
N ALA A 204 5.29 8.71 -2.46
CA ALA A 204 3.96 8.17 -2.68
C ALA A 204 2.92 8.90 -1.83
N LEU A 205 1.74 9.12 -2.41
CA LEU A 205 0.60 9.80 -1.81
C LEU A 205 -0.63 8.89 -1.80
N GLY A 206 -1.25 8.74 -0.64
CA GLY A 206 -2.56 8.14 -0.45
C GLY A 206 -3.66 9.19 -0.40
N ALA A 207 -4.84 8.84 -0.93
CA ALA A 207 -6.02 9.70 -1.02
C ALA A 207 -5.82 11.01 -1.82
N MET A 208 -4.79 11.05 -2.68
CA MET A 208 -4.53 12.12 -3.65
C MET A 208 -4.92 11.74 -5.08
N ALA A 209 -5.51 10.56 -5.27
CA ALA A 209 -6.13 10.07 -6.49
C ALA A 209 -7.05 8.89 -6.13
N ALA A 210 -7.69 8.27 -7.12
CA ALA A 210 -8.49 7.05 -6.92
C ALA A 210 -7.68 5.89 -6.29
N THR A 211 -6.36 5.92 -6.44
CA THR A 211 -5.42 4.92 -5.91
C THR A 211 -4.16 5.61 -5.41
N ALA A 212 -3.28 4.91 -4.68
CA ALA A 212 -1.99 5.49 -4.31
C ALA A 212 -1.20 5.89 -5.57
N VAL A 213 -0.58 7.07 -5.56
CA VAL A 213 0.14 7.65 -6.72
C VAL A 213 1.49 8.22 -6.31
N ARG A 214 2.44 8.30 -7.25
CA ARG A 214 3.72 8.97 -7.04
C ARG A 214 3.64 10.46 -7.31
N ALA A 215 4.20 11.27 -6.42
CA ALA A 215 4.36 12.72 -6.57
C ALA A 215 5.58 13.01 -7.46
N LYS A 216 5.51 12.64 -8.75
CA LYS A 216 6.66 12.72 -9.67
C LYS A 216 7.24 14.12 -9.81
N GLY A 217 6.42 15.17 -9.67
CA GLY A 217 6.89 16.55 -9.62
C GLY A 217 7.86 16.79 -8.45
N ALA A 218 7.45 16.41 -7.24
CA ALA A 218 8.26 16.51 -6.04
C ALA A 218 9.54 15.66 -6.11
N GLU A 219 9.46 14.45 -6.69
CA GLU A 219 10.63 13.58 -6.87
C GLU A 219 11.68 14.24 -7.78
N ARG A 220 11.26 14.77 -8.94
CA ARG A 220 12.16 15.48 -9.87
C ARG A 220 12.80 16.71 -9.24
N ALA A 221 12.09 17.41 -8.35
CA ALA A 221 12.62 18.58 -7.66
C ALA A 221 13.75 18.23 -6.66
N LEU A 222 13.78 17.01 -6.15
CA LEU A 222 14.75 16.57 -5.14
C LEU A 222 15.87 15.70 -5.69
N GLU A 223 15.65 14.99 -6.80
CA GLU A 223 16.64 14.05 -7.34
C GLU A 223 17.99 14.76 -7.62
N GLY A 224 19.07 14.23 -7.05
CA GLY A 224 20.42 14.79 -7.18
C GLY A 224 20.65 16.11 -6.43
N ARG A 225 19.70 16.58 -5.62
CA ARG A 225 19.77 17.84 -4.85
C ARG A 225 19.97 17.58 -3.36
N ALA A 226 20.48 18.57 -2.64
CA ALA A 226 20.54 18.50 -1.17
C ALA A 226 19.14 18.67 -0.58
N LEU A 227 18.85 18.00 0.54
CA LEU A 227 17.59 18.18 1.29
C LEU A 227 17.63 19.45 2.14
N ASP A 228 17.84 20.60 1.49
CA ASP A 228 17.78 21.92 2.12
C ASP A 228 16.39 22.57 1.96
N ALA A 229 16.19 23.72 2.61
CA ALA A 229 14.91 24.41 2.62
C ALA A 229 14.42 24.78 1.22
N ALA A 230 15.31 25.23 0.33
CA ALA A 230 14.96 25.68 -1.01
C ALA A 230 14.52 24.51 -1.92
N ASN A 231 15.23 23.38 -1.88
CA ASN A 231 14.84 22.20 -2.66
C ASN A 231 13.57 21.54 -2.10
N ILE A 232 13.37 21.58 -0.78
CA ILE A 232 12.12 21.14 -0.15
C ILE A 232 10.96 22.06 -0.57
N ASP A 233 11.16 23.39 -0.63
CA ASP A 233 10.14 24.33 -1.14
C ASP A 233 9.72 24.00 -2.57
N ALA A 234 10.69 23.74 -3.44
CA ALA A 234 10.43 23.34 -4.82
C ALA A 234 9.64 22.01 -4.90
N ALA A 235 10.00 21.03 -4.08
CA ALA A 235 9.28 19.76 -4.01
C ALA A 235 7.85 19.92 -3.50
N VAL A 236 7.64 20.78 -2.50
CA VAL A 236 6.32 21.11 -1.96
C VAL A 236 5.46 21.81 -3.00
N ALA A 237 6.01 22.74 -3.78
CA ALA A 237 5.27 23.40 -4.86
C ALA A 237 4.79 22.42 -5.94
N ALA A 238 5.56 21.36 -6.21
CA ALA A 238 5.27 20.37 -7.24
C ALA A 238 4.50 19.13 -6.75
N VAL A 239 4.16 19.03 -5.45
CA VAL A 239 3.62 17.80 -4.84
C VAL A 239 2.23 17.40 -5.38
N THR A 240 1.44 18.38 -5.83
CA THR A 240 0.08 18.16 -6.32
C THR A 240 0.02 17.92 -7.84
N GLU A 241 1.14 18.02 -8.55
CA GLU A 241 1.20 17.75 -9.99
C GLU A 241 0.73 16.32 -10.31
N GLY A 242 -0.24 16.21 -11.22
CA GLY A 242 -0.80 14.91 -11.63
C GLY A 242 -1.70 14.24 -10.57
N THR A 243 -2.08 14.94 -9.50
CA THR A 243 -3.00 14.44 -8.47
C THR A 243 -4.45 14.82 -8.74
N SER A 244 -5.38 13.98 -8.30
CA SER A 244 -6.83 14.16 -8.45
C SER A 244 -7.59 13.70 -7.18
N PRO A 245 -7.38 14.33 -6.02
CA PRO A 245 -8.11 13.98 -4.80
C PRO A 245 -9.62 14.20 -4.95
N SER A 246 -10.41 13.37 -4.28
CA SER A 246 -11.87 13.49 -4.19
C SER A 246 -12.33 14.02 -2.83
N ASP A 247 -13.56 14.53 -2.79
CA ASP A 247 -14.26 14.83 -1.54
C ASP A 247 -14.77 13.53 -0.91
N ASP A 248 -14.76 13.45 0.42
CA ASP A 248 -15.44 12.42 1.20
C ASP A 248 -15.81 12.94 2.60
N SER A 249 -16.30 12.06 3.47
CA SER A 249 -16.67 12.39 4.85
C SER A 249 -15.50 12.80 5.76
N LEU A 250 -14.25 12.57 5.34
CA LEU A 250 -13.05 12.93 6.10
C LEU A 250 -12.50 14.29 5.70
N ALA A 251 -12.48 14.62 4.41
CA ALA A 251 -11.95 15.89 3.92
C ALA A 251 -12.36 16.16 2.48
N SER A 252 -12.47 17.45 2.15
CA SER A 252 -12.57 17.90 0.76
C SER A 252 -11.24 17.74 0.02
N ALA A 253 -11.32 17.58 -1.29
CA ALA A 253 -10.22 17.60 -2.23
C ALA A 253 -9.41 18.90 -2.14
N TRP A 254 -10.08 20.04 -1.92
CA TRP A 254 -9.42 21.31 -1.63
C TRP A 254 -8.51 21.18 -0.39
N TYR A 255 -9.06 20.72 0.74
CA TYR A 255 -8.29 20.62 1.98
C TYR A 255 -7.09 19.67 1.82
N ARG A 256 -7.25 18.57 1.09
CA ARG A 256 -6.15 17.62 0.81
C ARG A 256 -5.01 18.29 0.03
N ARG A 257 -5.32 19.12 -0.97
CA ARG A 257 -4.31 19.89 -1.73
C ARG A 257 -3.57 20.90 -0.86
N GLU A 258 -4.26 21.56 0.05
CA GLU A 258 -3.63 22.52 0.97
C GLU A 258 -2.67 21.85 1.96
N VAL A 259 -3.09 20.73 2.55
CA VAL A 259 -2.32 20.11 3.65
C VAL A 259 -1.19 19.19 3.18
N VAL A 260 -1.26 18.64 1.95
CA VAL A 260 -0.24 17.68 1.48
C VAL A 260 1.15 18.32 1.41
N GLY A 261 1.26 19.58 0.97
CA GLY A 261 2.54 20.31 0.91
C GLY A 261 3.13 20.57 2.29
N VAL A 262 2.28 20.98 3.25
CA VAL A 262 2.69 21.16 4.66
C VAL A 262 3.26 19.85 5.21
N HIS A 263 2.58 18.73 4.98
CA HIS A 263 3.00 17.45 5.53
C HIS A 263 4.17 16.82 4.77
N LEU A 264 4.35 17.09 3.48
CA LEU A 264 5.55 16.72 2.75
C LEU A 264 6.77 17.42 3.33
N ARG A 265 6.70 18.73 3.57
CA ARG A 265 7.78 19.48 4.22
C ARG A 265 8.18 18.86 5.55
N ARG A 266 7.19 18.57 6.40
CA ARG A 266 7.45 17.96 7.72
C ARG A 266 8.10 16.58 7.58
N LEU A 267 7.63 15.76 6.65
CA LEU A 267 8.20 14.44 6.35
C LEU A 267 9.67 14.55 5.89
N LEU A 268 9.98 15.49 4.99
CA LEU A 268 11.33 15.71 4.46
C LEU A 268 12.29 16.34 5.48
N ASN A 269 11.77 17.06 6.47
CA ASN A 269 12.54 17.57 7.61
C ASN A 269 12.68 16.55 8.76
N GLY A 270 12.15 15.32 8.62
CA GLY A 270 12.22 14.30 9.68
C GLY A 270 11.35 14.61 10.90
N GLN A 271 10.36 15.48 10.75
CA GLN A 271 9.45 15.83 11.84
C GLN A 271 8.37 14.75 12.01
N PRO A 272 8.03 14.38 13.27
CA PRO A 272 6.96 13.42 13.57
C PRO A 272 5.58 13.93 13.12
#